data_AF-A0A2N3VLS1-F1
#
_entry.id   AF-A0A2N3VLS1-F1
#
_cell.length_a   1.000
_cell.length_b   1.000
_cell.length_c   1.000
_cell.angle_alpha   90.00
_cell.angle_beta   90.00
_cell.angle_gamma   90.00
#
_symmetry.space_group_name_H-M   'P 1'
#
loop_
_entity.id
_entity.type
_entity.pdbx_description
1 polymer ?
#
loop_
_entity_poly.entity_id
_entity_poly.type
_entity_poly.pdbx_seq_one_letter_code
_entity_poly.pdbx_strand_id
1 'polypeptide(L)'
;MRWTITIPDPTSMPPSALGFDGNAPTIEQAAHALVTTTRNYFQSRGHEANSISALAHIEDTTITVEGLLDPSVPNSDIIEQIIAAASAVPTIGDAAAAIADNRWRPRQSEPKGDLSAQIDRIQRWARDNLGHDVFYPATTTLESSPNTPTEVEILFEHSDNVMAGLLPGYELLSRTRSRQIRDMWLEIGTDQRHRFPEFAATYDPAVSSAEPAGSASELFLPEFYPIADQDGSTLFVDTRGGPMSNCVSEYSAEGASEGWMWPSATAMFTALADSLDDGQPFLREHPVVRDDTLIWDM
;
A
#
# COMPACT_ATOMS: atom_id res chain seq x y z
N MET A 1 -23.74 4.13 20.18
CA MET A 1 -22.58 3.45 19.59
C MET A 1 -22.97 2.83 18.28
N ARG A 2 -22.81 3.63 17.22
CA ARG A 2 -22.86 3.10 15.86
C ARG A 2 -21.64 2.22 15.65
N TRP A 3 -21.82 1.06 15.06
CA TRP A 3 -20.71 0.22 14.65
C TRP A 3 -20.90 -0.17 13.19
N THR A 4 -19.78 -0.25 12.47
CA THR A 4 -19.72 -0.80 11.12
C THR A 4 -18.54 -1.76 11.03
N ILE A 5 -18.63 -2.74 10.16
CA ILE A 5 -17.50 -3.59 9.83
C ILE A 5 -17.50 -3.87 8.34
N THR A 6 -16.31 -3.73 7.77
CA THR A 6 -16.05 -3.90 6.35
C THR A 6 -15.12 -5.09 6.20
N ILE A 7 -15.59 -6.13 5.51
CA ILE A 7 -14.81 -7.33 5.25
C ILE A 7 -14.51 -7.38 3.75
N PRO A 8 -13.23 -7.38 3.36
CA PRO A 8 -12.86 -7.56 1.96
C PRO A 8 -13.37 -8.93 1.48
N ASP A 9 -14.12 -8.98 0.38
CA ASP A 9 -14.39 -10.23 -0.33
C ASP A 9 -13.33 -10.40 -1.44
N PRO A 10 -12.31 -11.25 -1.23
CA PRO A 10 -11.24 -11.45 -2.20
C PRO A 10 -11.71 -12.17 -3.47
N THR A 11 -12.95 -12.67 -3.51
CA THR A 11 -13.51 -13.40 -4.65
C THR A 11 -14.43 -12.56 -5.54
N SER A 12 -14.71 -11.31 -5.17
CA SER A 12 -15.58 -10.42 -5.91
C SER A 12 -14.78 -9.50 -6.86
N MET A 13 -15.21 -9.39 -8.11
CA MET A 13 -14.74 -8.36 -9.06
C MET A 13 -15.93 -7.52 -9.57
N PRO A 14 -15.93 -6.19 -9.36
CA PRO A 14 -14.94 -5.43 -8.57
C PRO A 14 -14.97 -5.85 -7.08
N PRO A 15 -13.90 -5.58 -6.31
CA PRO A 15 -13.87 -5.88 -4.89
C PRO A 15 -15.08 -5.24 -4.20
N SER A 16 -16.02 -6.07 -3.82
CA SER A 16 -17.15 -5.69 -2.99
C SER A 16 -16.74 -5.95 -1.55
N ALA A 17 -16.89 -4.95 -0.71
CA ALA A 17 -16.75 -5.15 0.71
C ALA A 17 -18.11 -5.52 1.29
N LEU A 18 -18.16 -6.60 2.06
CA LEU A 18 -19.36 -6.93 2.80
C LEU A 18 -19.40 -6.03 4.04
N GLY A 19 -20.35 -5.11 4.06
CA GLY A 19 -20.60 -4.19 5.16
C GLY A 19 -21.68 -4.72 6.10
N PHE A 20 -21.39 -4.83 7.39
CA PHE A 20 -22.42 -4.94 8.44
C PHE A 20 -22.42 -3.67 9.28
N ASP A 21 -23.60 -3.22 9.69
CA ASP A 21 -23.73 -2.09 10.59
C ASP A 21 -24.84 -2.31 11.62
N GLY A 22 -24.74 -1.56 12.73
CA GLY A 22 -25.75 -1.58 13.76
C GLY A 22 -25.53 -0.49 14.80
N ASN A 23 -26.42 -0.48 15.80
CA ASN A 23 -26.36 0.44 16.92
C ASN A 23 -26.44 -0.33 18.24
N ALA A 24 -25.58 0.04 19.19
CA ALA A 24 -25.60 -0.48 20.54
C ALA A 24 -25.50 0.64 21.60
N PRO A 25 -26.02 0.41 22.81
CA PRO A 25 -25.95 1.38 23.91
C PRO A 25 -24.55 1.60 24.48
N THR A 26 -23.68 0.59 24.43
CA THR A 26 -22.34 0.56 25.06
C THR A 26 -21.30 -0.04 24.11
N ILE A 27 -20.03 0.18 24.41
CA ILE A 27 -18.88 -0.28 23.60
C ILE A 27 -18.79 -1.80 23.64
N GLU A 28 -19.04 -2.39 24.80
CA GLU A 28 -19.10 -3.83 25.00
C GLU A 28 -20.23 -4.41 24.15
N GLN A 29 -21.43 -3.82 24.19
CA GLN A 29 -22.56 -4.29 23.40
C GLN A 29 -22.34 -4.11 21.88
N ALA A 30 -21.63 -3.06 21.47
CA ALA A 30 -21.25 -2.84 20.06
C ALA A 30 -20.26 -3.93 19.61
N ALA A 31 -19.20 -4.19 20.38
CA ALA A 31 -18.21 -5.23 20.10
C ALA A 31 -18.85 -6.62 20.03
N HIS A 32 -19.72 -6.94 21.00
CA HIS A 32 -20.48 -8.20 21.00
C HIS A 32 -21.37 -8.35 19.76
N ALA A 33 -22.10 -7.29 19.39
CA ALA A 33 -22.99 -7.31 18.22
C ALA A 33 -22.21 -7.50 16.92
N LEU A 34 -21.09 -6.79 16.77
CA LEU A 34 -20.20 -6.87 15.63
C LEU A 34 -19.64 -8.29 15.45
N VAL A 35 -18.99 -8.85 16.48
CA VAL A 35 -18.37 -10.18 16.42
C VAL A 35 -19.41 -11.27 16.13
N THR A 36 -20.56 -11.20 16.82
CA THR A 36 -21.63 -12.19 16.66
C THR A 36 -22.26 -12.13 15.28
N THR A 37 -22.56 -10.93 14.77
CA THR A 37 -23.19 -10.74 13.46
C THR A 37 -22.28 -11.26 12.36
N THR A 38 -21.00 -10.89 12.38
CA THR A 38 -20.02 -11.33 11.41
C THR A 38 -19.85 -12.85 11.43
N ARG A 39 -19.57 -13.46 12.58
CA ARG A 39 -19.31 -14.90 12.66
C ARG A 39 -20.53 -15.74 12.26
N ASN A 40 -21.74 -15.35 12.68
CA ASN A 40 -22.96 -16.05 12.28
C ASN A 40 -23.17 -16.00 10.77
N TYR A 41 -22.88 -14.86 10.14
CA TYR A 41 -22.99 -14.74 8.69
C TYR A 41 -22.05 -15.71 7.97
N PHE A 42 -20.76 -15.74 8.33
CA PHE A 42 -19.79 -16.61 7.66
C PHE A 42 -20.05 -18.10 7.93
N GLN A 43 -20.43 -18.46 9.16
CA GLN A 43 -20.84 -19.83 9.50
C GLN A 43 -22.04 -20.29 8.66
N SER A 44 -23.01 -19.41 8.38
CA SER A 44 -24.20 -19.74 7.58
C SER A 44 -23.91 -19.95 6.09
N ARG A 45 -22.78 -19.43 5.59
CA ARG A 45 -22.42 -19.46 4.17
C ARG A 45 -21.39 -20.53 3.80
N GLY A 46 -20.76 -21.19 4.79
CA GLY A 46 -19.76 -22.22 4.56
C GLY A 46 -18.49 -21.73 3.85
N HIS A 47 -18.18 -20.43 3.94
CA HIS A 47 -16.97 -19.86 3.37
C HIS A 47 -15.74 -20.28 4.19
N GLU A 48 -14.71 -20.78 3.52
CA GLU A 48 -13.34 -20.80 4.06
C GLU A 48 -12.85 -19.35 4.12
N ALA A 49 -12.57 -18.86 5.32
CA ALA A 49 -12.15 -17.48 5.54
C ALA A 49 -10.69 -17.30 5.10
N ASN A 50 -10.49 -16.56 4.00
CA ASN A 50 -9.15 -16.22 3.52
C ASN A 50 -8.60 -14.91 4.13
N SER A 51 -9.42 -14.18 4.88
CA SER A 51 -9.06 -12.92 5.53
C SER A 51 -9.07 -13.11 7.05
N ILE A 52 -7.90 -12.90 7.67
CA ILE A 52 -7.68 -13.09 9.11
C ILE A 52 -8.01 -11.81 9.88
N SER A 53 -7.92 -10.65 9.21
CA SER A 53 -8.13 -9.32 9.78
C SER A 53 -9.30 -8.59 9.11
N ALA A 54 -10.04 -7.79 9.88
CA ALA A 54 -11.14 -6.97 9.36
C ALA A 54 -11.11 -5.56 9.95
N LEU A 55 -11.60 -4.58 9.19
CA LEU A 55 -11.70 -3.20 9.66
C LEU A 55 -13.08 -2.95 10.28
N ALA A 56 -13.10 -2.69 11.58
CA ALA A 56 -14.27 -2.29 12.34
C ALA A 56 -14.22 -0.79 12.64
N HIS A 57 -15.38 -0.14 12.65
CA HIS A 57 -15.55 1.20 13.19
C HIS A 57 -16.54 1.14 14.35
N ILE A 58 -16.20 1.75 15.48
CA ILE A 58 -17.13 1.98 16.60
C ILE A 58 -17.10 3.47 16.93
N GLU A 59 -18.22 4.15 16.71
CA GLU A 59 -18.31 5.62 16.68
C GLU A 59 -17.23 6.20 15.74
N ASP A 60 -16.27 6.97 16.27
CA ASP A 60 -15.21 7.64 15.52
C ASP A 60 -13.86 6.88 15.53
N THR A 61 -13.83 5.65 16.05
CA THR A 61 -12.61 4.85 16.16
C THR A 61 -12.58 3.73 15.13
N THR A 62 -11.58 3.74 14.26
CA THR A 62 -11.25 2.63 13.36
C THR A 62 -10.36 1.62 14.08
N ILE A 63 -10.70 0.34 13.99
CA ILE A 63 -10.07 -0.75 14.74
C ILE A 63 -9.81 -1.91 13.78
N THR A 64 -8.55 -2.33 13.66
CA THR A 64 -8.21 -3.60 13.03
C THR A 64 -8.52 -4.74 13.99
N VAL A 65 -9.39 -5.64 13.57
CA VAL A 65 -9.85 -6.79 14.35
C VAL A 65 -9.18 -8.05 13.80
N GLU A 66 -8.30 -8.64 14.59
CA GLU A 66 -7.51 -9.80 14.20
C GLU A 66 -8.21 -11.10 14.60
N GLY A 67 -8.11 -12.13 13.77
CA GLY A 67 -8.72 -13.43 14.03
C GLY A 67 -10.24 -13.43 14.01
N LEU A 68 -10.89 -12.38 13.48
CA LEU A 68 -12.34 -12.26 13.50
C LEU A 68 -13.04 -13.46 12.84
N LEU A 69 -12.47 -13.94 11.73
CA LEU A 69 -12.99 -15.08 10.99
C LEU A 69 -12.29 -16.40 11.33
N ASP A 70 -11.29 -16.39 12.23
CA ASP A 70 -10.59 -17.60 12.67
C ASP A 70 -11.42 -18.33 13.76
N PRO A 71 -11.95 -19.53 13.48
CA PRO A 71 -12.75 -20.28 14.44
C PRO A 71 -11.96 -20.76 15.66
N SER A 72 -10.62 -20.74 15.59
CA SER A 72 -9.74 -21.09 16.72
C SER A 72 -9.61 -19.97 17.74
N VAL A 73 -9.90 -18.72 17.36
CA VAL A 73 -9.88 -17.56 18.25
C VAL A 73 -11.23 -17.41 18.95
N PRO A 74 -11.29 -17.42 20.31
CA PRO A 74 -12.54 -17.22 21.05
C PRO A 74 -13.18 -15.84 20.80
N ASN A 75 -14.51 -15.77 20.81
CA ASN A 75 -15.23 -14.48 20.71
C ASN A 75 -14.81 -13.50 21.81
N SER A 76 -14.55 -14.00 23.03
CA SER A 76 -14.13 -13.19 24.17
C SER A 76 -12.87 -12.39 23.88
N ASP A 77 -11.89 -13.02 23.25
CA ASP A 77 -10.57 -12.45 23.04
C ASP A 77 -10.63 -11.33 21.99
N ILE A 78 -11.48 -11.50 20.98
CA ILE A 78 -11.76 -10.47 19.96
C ILE A 78 -12.55 -9.31 20.56
N ILE A 79 -13.54 -9.60 21.43
CA ILE A 79 -14.32 -8.57 22.11
C ILE A 79 -13.40 -7.74 23.03
N GLU A 80 -12.50 -8.40 23.77
CA GLU A 80 -11.51 -7.72 24.58
C GLU A 80 -10.55 -6.87 23.74
N GLN A 81 -10.09 -7.36 22.58
CA GLN A 81 -9.27 -6.60 21.63
C GLN A 81 -9.99 -5.30 21.20
N ILE A 82 -11.26 -5.40 20.82
CA ILE A 82 -12.07 -4.26 20.36
C ILE A 82 -12.28 -3.25 21.50
N ILE A 83 -12.64 -3.72 22.70
CA ILE A 83 -12.85 -2.85 23.87
C ILE A 83 -11.54 -2.17 24.27
N ALA A 84 -10.42 -2.90 24.26
CA ALA A 84 -9.11 -2.35 24.59
C ALA A 84 -8.69 -1.26 23.58
N ALA A 85 -8.88 -1.53 22.28
CA ALA A 85 -8.55 -0.58 21.22
C ALA A 85 -9.40 0.70 21.31
N ALA A 86 -10.70 0.59 21.56
CA ALA A 86 -11.58 1.76 21.63
C ALA A 86 -11.60 2.45 23.01
N SER A 87 -11.09 1.80 24.06
CA SER A 87 -10.89 2.42 25.39
C SER A 87 -9.52 3.09 25.54
N ALA A 88 -8.57 2.78 24.65
CA ALA A 88 -7.29 3.47 24.56
C ALA A 88 -7.50 4.85 23.92
N VAL A 89 -8.12 5.79 24.64
CA VAL A 89 -8.22 7.20 24.22
C VAL A 89 -6.82 7.82 24.31
N PRO A 90 -6.17 8.22 23.19
CA PRO A 90 -5.01 9.07 23.28
C PRO A 90 -5.52 10.50 23.46
N THR A 91 -5.01 11.19 24.48
CA THR A 91 -5.09 12.65 24.54
C THR A 91 -4.56 13.22 23.22
N ILE A 92 -5.30 14.15 22.62
CA ILE A 92 -5.05 14.75 21.29
C ILE A 92 -3.60 15.29 21.13
N GLY A 93 -2.85 15.49 22.22
CA GLY A 93 -1.43 15.85 22.21
C GLY A 93 -0.43 14.70 22.08
N ASP A 94 -0.76 13.47 22.50
CA ASP A 94 0.16 12.33 22.51
C ASP A 94 0.09 11.50 21.22
N ALA A 95 -1.06 11.54 20.52
CA ALA A 95 -1.22 10.91 19.20
C ALA A 95 -0.26 11.54 18.17
N ALA A 96 -0.06 12.86 18.18
CA ALA A 96 0.86 13.51 17.24
C ALA A 96 2.34 13.09 17.43
N ALA A 97 2.71 12.67 18.65
CA ALA A 97 4.07 12.21 18.97
C ALA A 97 4.23 10.69 18.75
N ALA A 98 3.19 9.88 19.02
CA ALA A 98 3.22 8.44 18.81
C ALA A 98 3.01 8.04 17.33
N ILE A 99 2.17 8.78 16.59
CA ILE A 99 2.03 8.63 15.13
C ILE A 99 3.33 9.07 14.41
N ALA A 100 4.13 9.93 15.04
CA ALA A 100 5.44 10.27 14.51
C ALA A 100 6.46 9.10 14.58
N ASP A 101 6.23 8.13 15.47
CA ASP A 101 7.20 7.08 15.81
C ASP A 101 6.83 5.70 15.24
N ASN A 102 5.61 5.51 14.72
CA ASN A 102 5.25 4.29 13.96
C ASN A 102 5.50 4.42 12.45
N ARG A 103 6.18 5.49 12.01
CA ARG A 103 6.64 5.71 10.64
C ARG A 103 7.80 4.78 10.33
N TRP A 104 7.51 3.51 10.14
CA TRP A 104 8.52 2.65 9.54
C TRP A 104 8.85 3.21 8.16
N ARG A 105 10.04 3.78 8.03
CA ARG A 105 10.60 4.19 6.76
C ARG A 105 11.56 3.09 6.34
N PRO A 106 11.51 2.64 5.08
CA PRO A 106 12.56 1.82 4.53
C PRO A 106 13.91 2.49 4.74
N ARG A 107 14.96 1.68 4.77
CA ARG A 107 16.32 2.19 4.87
C ARG A 107 16.56 3.20 3.76
N GLN A 108 17.11 4.34 4.14
CA GLN A 108 17.60 5.34 3.21
C GLN A 108 19.04 5.01 2.86
N SER A 109 19.36 4.99 1.57
CA SER A 109 20.73 4.96 1.08
C SER A 109 21.01 6.28 0.36
N GLU A 110 22.19 6.85 0.60
CA GLU A 110 22.60 8.05 -0.13
C GLU A 110 22.77 7.70 -1.62
N PRO A 111 22.10 8.40 -2.54
CA PRO A 111 22.21 8.13 -3.97
C PRO A 111 23.66 8.18 -4.47
N LYS A 112 24.16 7.06 -4.99
CA LYS A 112 25.50 6.95 -5.62
C LYS A 112 25.37 7.07 -7.14
N GLY A 113 24.96 8.23 -7.63
CA GLY A 113 24.69 8.47 -9.05
C GLY A 113 23.21 8.66 -9.35
N ASP A 114 22.84 8.55 -10.62
CA ASP A 114 21.45 8.65 -11.09
C ASP A 114 20.75 7.27 -11.12
N LEU A 115 19.45 7.29 -11.46
CA LEU A 115 18.62 6.09 -11.54
C LEU A 115 19.18 5.06 -12.54
N SER A 116 19.62 5.50 -13.72
CA SER A 116 20.20 4.62 -14.74
C SER A 116 21.44 3.89 -14.22
N ALA A 117 22.31 4.59 -13.48
CA ALA A 117 23.48 3.99 -12.85
C ALA A 117 23.10 2.91 -11.81
N GLN A 118 22.00 3.09 -11.06
CA GLN A 118 21.53 2.06 -10.12
C GLN A 118 20.93 0.86 -10.85
N ILE A 119 20.16 1.09 -11.92
CA ILE A 119 19.63 0.02 -12.78
C ILE A 119 20.78 -0.80 -13.37
N ASP A 120 21.82 -0.16 -13.90
CA ASP A 120 23.03 -0.82 -14.41
C ASP A 120 23.78 -1.62 -13.33
N ARG A 121 23.76 -1.14 -12.09
CA ARG A 121 24.37 -1.83 -10.95
C ARG A 121 23.59 -3.11 -10.61
N ILE A 122 22.28 -3.03 -10.50
CA ILE A 122 21.41 -4.18 -10.28
C ILE A 122 21.54 -5.19 -11.43
N GLN A 123 21.58 -4.71 -12.68
CA GLN A 123 21.76 -5.55 -13.85
C GLN A 123 23.10 -6.32 -13.81
N ARG A 124 24.19 -5.66 -13.40
CA ARG A 124 25.50 -6.29 -13.25
C ARG A 124 25.47 -7.35 -12.15
N TRP A 125 24.92 -7.00 -10.99
CA TRP A 125 24.74 -7.94 -9.89
C TRP A 125 23.97 -9.19 -10.34
N ALA A 126 22.87 -9.02 -11.09
CA ALA A 126 22.06 -10.13 -11.57
C ALA A 126 22.83 -11.05 -12.51
N ARG A 127 23.61 -10.51 -13.46
CA ARG A 127 24.46 -11.34 -14.31
C ARG A 127 25.52 -12.11 -13.54
N ASP A 128 26.10 -11.49 -12.52
CA ASP A 128 27.17 -12.10 -11.72
C ASP A 128 26.65 -13.18 -10.76
N ASN A 129 25.41 -13.04 -10.24
CA ASN A 129 24.86 -13.91 -9.20
C ASN A 129 23.74 -14.86 -9.67
N LEU A 130 22.97 -14.47 -10.69
CA LEU A 130 21.86 -15.26 -11.26
C LEU A 130 22.21 -15.82 -12.65
N GLY A 131 23.31 -15.37 -13.26
CA GLY A 131 23.72 -15.80 -14.60
C GLY A 131 22.85 -15.26 -15.74
N HIS A 132 21.93 -14.33 -15.45
CA HIS A 132 21.07 -13.71 -16.45
C HIS A 132 20.72 -12.25 -16.11
N ASP A 133 20.19 -11.54 -17.09
CA ASP A 133 19.70 -10.18 -16.98
C ASP A 133 18.37 -10.12 -16.20
N VAL A 134 18.08 -8.99 -15.52
CA VAL A 134 16.79 -8.77 -14.80
C VAL A 134 15.96 -7.64 -15.38
N PHE A 135 16.60 -6.68 -16.05
CA PHE A 135 15.99 -5.71 -16.95
C PHE A 135 16.25 -6.15 -18.39
N TYR A 136 15.20 -6.22 -19.20
CA TYR A 136 15.29 -6.53 -20.61
C TYR A 136 14.83 -5.33 -21.45
N PRO A 137 15.38 -5.15 -22.66
CA PRO A 137 14.96 -4.07 -23.54
C PRO A 137 13.45 -4.11 -23.78
N ALA A 138 12.84 -2.93 -23.77
CA ALA A 138 11.45 -2.80 -24.18
C ALA A 138 11.28 -3.32 -25.62
N THR A 139 10.29 -4.20 -25.83
CA THR A 139 9.95 -4.72 -27.16
C THR A 139 9.14 -3.72 -27.98
N THR A 140 8.71 -2.60 -27.38
CA THR A 140 7.89 -1.60 -28.03
C THR A 140 8.21 -0.22 -27.46
N THR A 141 8.53 0.74 -28.33
CA THR A 141 8.69 2.14 -27.91
C THR A 141 7.31 2.77 -27.80
N LEU A 142 6.85 2.97 -26.58
CA LEU A 142 5.62 3.73 -26.31
C LEU A 142 5.95 5.22 -26.19
N GLU A 143 5.07 6.07 -26.72
CA GLU A 143 5.24 7.52 -26.60
C GLU A 143 5.19 7.96 -25.13
N SER A 144 6.13 8.85 -24.80
CA SER A 144 6.19 9.55 -23.52
C SER A 144 4.94 10.39 -23.29
N SER A 145 4.48 10.49 -22.05
CA SER A 145 3.39 11.43 -21.73
C SER A 145 4.01 12.78 -21.36
N PRO A 146 3.48 13.91 -21.86
CA PRO A 146 4.11 15.23 -21.71
C PRO A 146 4.28 15.72 -20.26
N ASN A 147 3.72 15.02 -19.28
CA ASN A 147 3.78 15.38 -17.86
C ASN A 147 4.42 14.29 -16.98
N THR A 148 4.91 13.18 -17.54
CA THR A 148 5.56 12.16 -16.72
C THR A 148 6.91 12.69 -16.20
N PRO A 149 7.25 12.50 -14.92
CA PRO A 149 8.57 12.83 -14.40
C PRO A 149 9.70 12.11 -15.13
N THR A 150 10.86 12.76 -15.25
CA THR A 150 12.04 12.18 -15.91
C THR A 150 12.48 10.86 -15.27
N GLU A 151 12.48 10.74 -13.94
CA GLU A 151 12.84 9.48 -13.27
C GLU A 151 11.85 8.34 -13.59
N VAL A 152 10.56 8.65 -13.70
CA VAL A 152 9.52 7.68 -14.05
C VAL A 152 9.67 7.25 -15.52
N GLU A 153 10.02 8.18 -16.41
CA GLU A 153 10.30 7.86 -17.81
C GLU A 153 11.53 6.96 -17.96
N ILE A 154 12.64 7.26 -17.26
CA ILE A 154 13.84 6.42 -17.22
C ILE A 154 13.50 5.02 -16.69
N LEU A 155 12.70 4.94 -15.62
CA LEU A 155 12.27 3.65 -15.09
C LEU A 155 11.48 2.85 -16.13
N PHE A 156 10.54 3.48 -16.82
CA PHE A 156 9.70 2.85 -17.84
C PHE A 156 10.46 2.42 -19.10
N GLU A 157 11.62 3.01 -19.40
CA GLU A 157 12.52 2.50 -20.45
C GLU A 157 13.08 1.11 -20.11
N HIS A 158 13.12 0.75 -18.83
CA HIS A 158 13.70 -0.50 -18.32
C HIS A 158 12.66 -1.46 -17.75
N SER A 159 11.46 -0.98 -17.37
CA SER A 159 10.47 -1.77 -16.64
C SER A 159 9.46 -2.54 -17.50
N ASP A 160 9.48 -2.37 -18.82
CA ASP A 160 8.53 -3.06 -19.72
C ASP A 160 8.72 -4.59 -19.71
N ASN A 161 9.94 -5.06 -19.45
CA ASN A 161 10.26 -6.47 -19.32
C ASN A 161 11.26 -6.64 -18.15
N VAL A 162 10.73 -6.83 -16.94
CA VAL A 162 11.54 -7.07 -15.73
C VAL A 162 11.25 -8.46 -15.17
N MET A 163 12.28 -9.09 -14.61
CA MET A 163 12.13 -10.33 -13.86
C MET A 163 11.16 -10.14 -12.69
N ALA A 164 10.15 -11.00 -12.60
CA ALA A 164 9.26 -11.05 -11.45
C ALA A 164 10.06 -11.27 -10.14
N GLY A 165 9.61 -10.64 -9.05
CA GLY A 165 10.25 -10.77 -7.73
C GLY A 165 11.54 -9.97 -7.54
N LEU A 166 11.88 -9.04 -8.44
CA LEU A 166 13.02 -8.13 -8.21
C LEU A 166 12.82 -7.22 -7.00
N LEU A 167 11.58 -6.76 -6.76
CA LEU A 167 11.20 -6.04 -5.55
C LEU A 167 10.44 -7.01 -4.61
N PRO A 168 10.81 -7.11 -3.33
CA PRO A 168 10.05 -7.93 -2.38
C PRO A 168 8.65 -7.36 -2.23
N GLY A 169 7.64 -8.22 -2.39
CA GLY A 169 6.24 -7.86 -2.25
C GLY A 169 5.67 -6.95 -3.36
N TYR A 170 6.41 -6.68 -4.44
CA TYR A 170 5.97 -5.79 -5.52
C TYR A 170 6.41 -6.26 -6.91
N GLU A 171 5.57 -6.03 -7.92
CA GLU A 171 5.97 -6.11 -9.32
C GLU A 171 6.25 -4.72 -9.88
N LEU A 172 7.44 -4.50 -10.46
CA LEU A 172 7.73 -3.27 -11.20
C LEU A 172 6.80 -3.15 -12.40
N LEU A 173 6.14 -2.01 -12.53
CA LEU A 173 5.15 -1.81 -13.57
C LEU A 173 5.80 -1.40 -14.90
N SER A 174 5.34 -2.02 -15.98
CA SER A 174 5.53 -1.48 -17.33
C SER A 174 4.81 -0.13 -17.47
N ARG A 175 5.17 0.66 -18.48
CA ARG A 175 4.51 1.95 -18.76
C ARG A 175 3.00 1.78 -18.97
N THR A 176 2.61 0.73 -19.69
CA THR A 176 1.20 0.43 -19.97
C THR A 176 0.46 0.07 -18.70
N ARG A 177 1.05 -0.78 -17.85
CA ARG A 177 0.41 -1.21 -16.60
C ARG A 177 0.31 -0.06 -15.60
N SER A 178 1.32 0.79 -15.50
CA SER A 178 1.28 2.01 -14.69
C SER A 178 0.08 2.91 -15.05
N ARG A 179 -0.16 3.16 -16.35
CA ARG A 179 -1.32 3.93 -16.80
C ARG A 179 -2.64 3.25 -16.42
N GLN A 180 -2.76 1.94 -16.64
CA GLN A 180 -3.96 1.19 -16.29
C GLN A 180 -4.27 1.26 -14.79
N ILE A 181 -3.27 1.08 -13.93
CA ILE A 181 -3.41 1.17 -12.48
C ILE A 181 -3.77 2.60 -12.07
N ARG A 182 -3.12 3.60 -12.66
CA ARG A 182 -3.43 5.01 -12.40
C ARG A 182 -4.88 5.36 -12.77
N ASP A 183 -5.32 4.98 -13.96
CA ASP A 183 -6.67 5.25 -14.43
C ASP A 183 -7.71 4.52 -13.57
N MET A 184 -7.44 3.27 -13.19
CA MET A 184 -8.26 2.48 -12.27
C MET A 184 -8.44 3.19 -10.92
N TRP A 185 -7.35 3.64 -10.29
CA TRP A 185 -7.43 4.32 -8.99
C TRP A 185 -8.19 5.65 -9.06
N LEU A 186 -7.97 6.43 -10.12
CA LEU A 186 -8.70 7.68 -10.35
C LEU A 186 -10.20 7.43 -10.59
N GLU A 187 -10.55 6.36 -11.30
CA GLU A 187 -11.93 5.94 -11.52
C GLU A 187 -12.59 5.51 -10.20
N ILE A 188 -11.89 4.71 -9.37
CA ILE A 188 -12.38 4.29 -8.05
C ILE A 188 -12.69 5.51 -7.18
N GLY A 189 -11.76 6.47 -7.08
CA GLY A 189 -11.99 7.70 -6.29
C GLY A 189 -13.17 8.52 -6.82
N THR A 190 -13.35 8.57 -8.14
CA THR A 190 -14.48 9.26 -8.78
C THR A 190 -15.82 8.56 -8.48
N ASP A 191 -15.87 7.24 -8.63
CA ASP A 191 -17.05 6.42 -8.37
C ASP A 191 -17.47 6.47 -6.89
N GLN A 192 -16.51 6.36 -5.96
CA GLN A 192 -16.79 6.48 -4.52
C GLN A 192 -17.38 7.84 -4.18
N ARG A 193 -16.79 8.93 -4.67
CA ARG A 193 -17.33 10.30 -4.47
C ARG A 193 -18.71 10.48 -5.11
N HIS A 194 -19.00 9.80 -6.22
CA HIS A 194 -20.32 9.84 -6.83
C HIS A 194 -21.38 9.10 -6.00
N ARG A 195 -21.03 7.91 -5.46
CA ARG A 195 -21.96 7.05 -4.70
C ARG A 195 -22.19 7.53 -3.27
N PHE A 196 -21.19 8.15 -2.64
CA PHE A 196 -21.19 8.55 -1.23
C PHE A 196 -20.97 10.07 -1.10
N PRO A 197 -22.04 10.88 -1.05
CA PRO A 197 -21.93 12.34 -0.96
C PRO A 197 -21.12 12.84 0.24
N GLU A 198 -21.13 12.11 1.36
CA GLU A 198 -20.32 12.37 2.54
C GLU A 198 -18.81 12.23 2.26
N PHE A 199 -18.43 11.27 1.42
CA PHE A 199 -17.05 11.07 0.98
C PHE A 199 -16.63 12.23 0.07
N ALA A 200 -17.51 12.65 -0.86
CA ALA A 200 -17.25 13.81 -1.71
C ALA A 200 -17.17 15.15 -0.94
N ALA A 201 -17.91 15.29 0.16
CA ALA A 201 -17.88 16.47 1.01
C ALA A 201 -16.63 16.52 1.90
N THR A 202 -16.10 15.35 2.29
CA THR A 202 -14.93 15.23 3.16
C THR A 202 -13.63 15.31 2.36
N TYR A 203 -13.57 14.64 1.20
CA TYR A 203 -12.36 14.48 0.41
C TYR A 203 -12.49 15.18 -0.94
N ASP A 204 -11.81 16.33 -1.04
CA ASP A 204 -11.68 17.10 -2.28
C ASP A 204 -10.30 16.83 -2.93
N PRO A 205 -10.25 16.28 -4.16
CA PRO A 205 -9.01 16.10 -4.89
C PRO A 205 -8.23 17.40 -5.07
N ALA A 206 -8.92 18.54 -5.28
CA ALA A 206 -8.23 19.81 -5.49
C ALA A 206 -7.50 20.29 -4.23
N VAL A 207 -8.07 20.03 -3.06
CA VAL A 207 -7.42 20.31 -1.76
C VAL A 207 -6.25 19.36 -1.57
N SER A 208 -6.44 18.06 -1.81
CA SER A 208 -5.40 17.03 -1.62
C SER A 208 -4.21 17.20 -2.58
N SER A 209 -4.45 17.63 -3.82
CA SER A 209 -3.41 17.97 -4.80
C SER A 209 -2.65 19.25 -4.46
N ALA A 210 -3.23 20.15 -3.66
CA ALA A 210 -2.58 21.37 -3.21
C ALA A 210 -1.65 21.15 -2.00
N GLU A 211 -1.82 20.04 -1.27
CA GLU A 211 -0.92 19.65 -0.19
C GLU A 211 0.49 19.31 -0.74
N PRO A 212 1.56 19.55 0.03
CA PRO A 212 2.91 19.28 -0.42
C PRO A 212 3.12 17.78 -0.67
N ALA A 213 3.96 17.44 -1.65
CA ALA A 213 4.36 16.06 -1.90
C ALA A 213 4.86 15.35 -0.64
N GLY A 214 4.60 14.05 -0.55
CA GLY A 214 4.90 13.23 0.62
C GLY A 214 4.01 13.50 1.82
N SER A 215 2.94 14.30 1.69
CA SER A 215 1.84 14.34 2.65
C SER A 215 0.88 13.16 2.41
N ALA A 216 0.18 12.73 3.45
CA ALA A 216 -0.87 11.72 3.34
C ALA A 216 -1.98 12.19 2.38
N SER A 217 -2.66 11.24 1.74
CA SER A 217 -3.79 11.52 0.86
C SER A 217 -4.74 10.33 0.85
N GLU A 218 -5.98 10.55 1.28
CA GLU A 218 -7.06 9.55 1.26
C GLU A 218 -7.56 9.24 -0.16
N LEU A 219 -7.17 10.07 -1.13
CA LEU A 219 -7.49 9.92 -2.53
C LEU A 219 -6.23 9.60 -3.32
N PHE A 220 -6.37 8.71 -4.31
CA PHE A 220 -5.38 8.60 -5.37
C PHE A 220 -5.48 9.83 -6.27
N LEU A 221 -4.36 10.54 -6.46
CA LEU A 221 -4.34 11.82 -7.16
C LEU A 221 -3.74 11.69 -8.57
N PRO A 222 -4.10 12.59 -9.51
CA PRO A 222 -3.48 12.62 -10.84
C PRO A 222 -1.96 12.81 -10.78
N GLU A 223 -1.43 13.44 -9.74
CA GLU A 223 0.00 13.63 -9.50
C GLU A 223 0.72 12.36 -9.03
N PHE A 224 0.01 11.26 -8.78
CA PHE A 224 0.62 9.99 -8.36
C PHE A 224 0.85 9.10 -9.59
N TYR A 225 2.12 8.72 -9.79
CA TYR A 225 2.55 7.88 -10.91
C TYR A 225 2.95 6.50 -10.39
N PRO A 226 2.11 5.46 -10.58
CA PRO A 226 2.43 4.09 -10.17
C PRO A 226 3.74 3.60 -10.80
N ILE A 227 4.61 3.00 -9.99
CA ILE A 227 5.88 2.41 -10.42
C ILE A 227 6.02 0.94 -10.05
N ALA A 228 5.31 0.49 -9.01
CA ALA A 228 5.21 -0.91 -8.64
C ALA A 228 3.81 -1.20 -8.07
N ASP A 229 3.32 -2.42 -8.19
CA ASP A 229 2.02 -2.82 -7.63
C ASP A 229 2.04 -4.29 -7.21
N GLN A 230 1.30 -4.61 -6.15
CA GLN A 230 0.95 -5.97 -5.77
C GLN A 230 -0.40 -5.94 -5.05
N ASP A 231 -1.40 -6.60 -5.63
CA ASP A 231 -2.72 -6.81 -5.02
C ASP A 231 -3.38 -5.54 -4.44
N GLY A 232 -3.15 -4.38 -5.08
CA GLY A 232 -3.70 -3.10 -4.67
C GLY A 232 -2.87 -2.32 -3.64
N SER A 233 -1.68 -2.79 -3.25
CA SER A 233 -0.62 -1.94 -2.71
C SER A 233 0.23 -1.43 -3.86
N THR A 234 0.14 -0.13 -4.13
CA THR A 234 0.80 0.52 -5.26
C THR A 234 1.89 1.45 -4.76
N LEU A 235 3.16 1.19 -5.11
CA LEU A 235 4.21 2.20 -4.99
C LEU A 235 4.06 3.23 -6.12
N PHE A 236 4.13 4.51 -5.78
CA PHE A 236 4.00 5.59 -6.73
C PHE A 236 5.02 6.70 -6.48
N VAL A 237 5.35 7.43 -7.54
CA VAL A 237 6.08 8.71 -7.46
C VAL A 237 5.07 9.84 -7.30
N ASP A 238 5.23 10.63 -6.24
CA ASP A 238 4.40 11.79 -5.93
C ASP A 238 4.95 13.05 -6.60
N THR A 239 4.23 13.58 -7.59
CA THR A 239 4.66 14.76 -8.35
C THR A 239 4.00 16.05 -7.91
N ARG A 240 3.32 16.06 -6.75
CA ARG A 240 2.80 17.31 -6.19
C ARG A 240 3.95 18.28 -5.92
N GLY A 241 3.59 19.55 -5.74
CA GLY A 241 4.56 20.59 -5.43
C GLY A 241 5.19 20.41 -4.04
N GLY A 242 6.29 21.12 -3.77
CA GLY A 242 6.90 21.17 -2.45
C GLY A 242 8.23 20.41 -2.33
N PRO A 243 8.84 20.40 -1.13
CA PRO A 243 10.23 19.94 -0.94
C PRO A 243 10.46 18.46 -1.21
N MET A 244 9.42 17.63 -1.11
CA MET A 244 9.48 16.19 -1.35
C MET A 244 8.92 15.80 -2.72
N SER A 245 8.84 16.73 -3.67
CA SER A 245 8.38 16.42 -5.02
C SER A 245 9.26 15.34 -5.65
N ASN A 246 8.63 14.34 -6.27
CA ASN A 246 9.17 13.09 -6.79
C ASN A 246 9.56 12.03 -5.73
N CYS A 247 9.13 12.19 -4.48
CA CYS A 247 9.29 11.11 -3.50
C CYS A 247 8.48 9.86 -3.89
N VAL A 248 8.92 8.70 -3.43
CA VAL A 248 8.18 7.45 -3.56
C VAL A 248 7.36 7.22 -2.29
N SER A 249 6.09 6.88 -2.46
CA SER A 249 5.18 6.49 -1.38
C SER A 249 4.33 5.30 -1.81
N GLU A 250 3.59 4.73 -0.87
CA GLU A 250 2.67 3.62 -1.09
C GLU A 250 1.23 4.10 -1.00
N TYR A 251 0.36 3.60 -1.88
CA TYR A 251 -1.08 3.76 -1.82
C TYR A 251 -1.75 2.40 -1.71
N SER A 252 -2.73 2.28 -0.83
CA SER A 252 -3.56 1.08 -0.71
C SER A 252 -5.04 1.45 -0.62
N ALA A 253 -5.90 0.47 -0.35
CA ALA A 253 -7.32 0.73 -0.06
C ALA A 253 -7.53 1.67 1.14
N GLU A 254 -6.53 1.84 2.00
CA GLU A 254 -6.53 2.75 3.15
C GLU A 254 -6.04 4.17 2.81
N GLY A 255 -5.71 4.43 1.54
CA GLY A 255 -5.15 5.70 1.08
C GLY A 255 -3.63 5.67 0.93
N ALA A 256 -3.04 6.84 0.69
CA ALA A 256 -1.60 7.02 0.65
C ALA A 256 -1.02 6.96 2.05
N SER A 257 0.10 6.24 2.20
CA SER A 257 0.81 6.14 3.47
C SER A 257 1.13 7.51 4.05
N GLU A 258 1.16 7.61 5.38
CA GLU A 258 1.55 8.83 6.06
C GLU A 258 3.04 9.13 5.85
N GLY A 259 3.35 9.91 4.82
CA GLY A 259 4.71 10.32 4.50
C GLY A 259 5.19 9.79 3.15
N TRP A 260 6.51 9.67 3.06
CA TRP A 260 7.21 9.13 1.91
C TRP A 260 8.12 8.00 2.36
N MET A 261 8.25 6.97 1.53
CA MET A 261 9.12 5.82 1.77
C MET A 261 10.55 6.10 1.33
N TRP A 262 10.72 6.75 0.18
CA TRP A 262 12.03 7.23 -0.31
C TRP A 262 11.91 8.65 -0.86
N PRO A 263 12.97 9.47 -0.79
CA PRO A 263 12.93 10.85 -1.28
C PRO A 263 12.92 10.93 -2.81
N SER A 264 13.24 9.83 -3.51
CA SER A 264 13.14 9.71 -4.98
C SER A 264 13.17 8.25 -5.43
N ALA A 265 12.84 7.99 -6.70
CA ALA A 265 13.01 6.66 -7.29
C ALA A 265 14.49 6.27 -7.33
N THR A 266 15.38 7.22 -7.60
CA THR A 266 16.83 6.99 -7.52
C THR A 266 17.25 6.49 -6.13
N ALA A 267 16.71 7.06 -5.04
CA ALA A 267 17.01 6.62 -3.69
C ALA A 267 16.48 5.21 -3.39
N MET A 268 15.27 4.89 -3.85
CA MET A 268 14.70 3.53 -3.75
C MET A 268 15.59 2.50 -4.45
N PHE A 269 16.00 2.77 -5.69
CA PHE A 269 16.86 1.86 -6.46
C PHE A 269 18.28 1.78 -5.92
N THR A 270 18.79 2.85 -5.30
CA THR A 270 20.06 2.80 -4.57
C THR A 270 19.98 1.86 -3.37
N ALA A 271 18.89 1.94 -2.60
CA ALA A 271 18.66 1.05 -1.47
C ALA A 271 18.50 -0.41 -1.92
N LEU A 272 17.81 -0.66 -3.03
CA LEU A 272 17.71 -1.99 -3.64
C LEU A 272 19.08 -2.52 -4.07
N ALA A 273 19.87 -1.72 -4.79
CA ALA A 273 21.21 -2.12 -5.22
C ALA A 273 22.15 -2.40 -4.03
N ASP A 274 22.11 -1.58 -2.98
CA ASP A 274 22.87 -1.82 -1.74
C ASP A 274 22.40 -3.09 -1.02
N SER A 275 21.09 -3.38 -1.04
CA SER A 275 20.53 -4.62 -0.48
C SER A 275 21.08 -5.84 -1.19
N LEU A 276 21.05 -5.84 -2.53
CA LEU A 276 21.56 -6.94 -3.35
C LEU A 276 23.08 -7.15 -3.18
N ASP A 277 23.87 -6.08 -3.15
CA ASP A 277 25.33 -6.17 -3.02
C ASP A 277 25.79 -6.61 -1.63
N ASP A 278 25.17 -6.06 -0.57
CA ASP A 278 25.66 -6.21 0.81
C ASP A 278 24.79 -7.15 1.68
N GLY A 279 23.75 -7.76 1.09
CA GLY A 279 22.77 -8.61 1.79
C GLY A 279 21.92 -7.88 2.83
N GLN A 280 21.86 -6.55 2.76
CA GLN A 280 21.10 -5.71 3.70
C GLN A 280 19.60 -5.80 3.43
N PRO A 281 18.74 -5.53 4.41
CA PRO A 281 17.30 -5.66 4.20
C PRO A 281 16.78 -4.54 3.28
N PHE A 282 15.91 -4.90 2.33
CA PHE A 282 15.04 -4.02 1.57
C PHE A 282 13.59 -4.37 1.91
N LEU A 283 12.81 -3.36 2.29
CA LEU A 283 11.46 -3.57 2.83
C LEU A 283 11.34 -4.60 3.99
N ARG A 284 12.36 -4.69 4.84
CA ARG A 284 12.51 -5.69 5.94
C ARG A 284 12.85 -7.11 5.48
N GLU A 285 12.97 -7.35 4.18
CA GLU A 285 13.34 -8.64 3.62
C GLU A 285 14.79 -8.62 3.12
N HIS A 286 15.48 -9.74 3.24
CA HIS A 286 16.86 -9.92 2.81
C HIS A 286 16.93 -10.69 1.49
N PRO A 287 17.80 -10.28 0.54
CA PRO A 287 17.95 -11.00 -0.70
C PRO A 287 18.75 -12.29 -0.48
N VAL A 288 18.24 -13.38 -1.03
CA VAL A 288 18.84 -14.71 -1.00
C VAL A 288 18.83 -15.28 -2.41
N VAL A 289 19.98 -15.74 -2.89
CA VAL A 289 20.08 -16.46 -4.17
C VAL A 289 20.02 -17.96 -3.90
N ARG A 290 19.02 -18.65 -4.49
CA ARG A 290 18.90 -20.11 -4.49
C ARG A 290 18.65 -20.60 -5.90
N ASP A 291 19.45 -21.54 -6.38
CA ASP A 291 19.31 -22.13 -7.71
C ASP A 291 19.14 -21.07 -8.82
N ASP A 292 20.07 -20.10 -8.84
CA ASP A 292 20.09 -18.96 -9.77
C ASP A 292 18.83 -18.06 -9.73
N THR A 293 18.02 -18.18 -8.66
CA THR A 293 16.79 -17.39 -8.45
C THR A 293 16.96 -16.46 -7.25
N LEU A 294 16.59 -15.19 -7.42
CA LEU A 294 16.46 -14.24 -6.31
C LEU A 294 15.18 -14.53 -5.52
N ILE A 295 15.32 -14.71 -4.22
CA ILE A 295 14.25 -14.87 -3.24
C ILE A 295 14.45 -13.81 -2.15
N TRP A 296 13.37 -13.38 -1.52
CA TRP A 296 13.39 -12.47 -0.38
C TRP A 296 12.93 -13.22 0.87
N ASP A 297 13.78 -13.24 1.91
CA ASP A 297 13.51 -13.91 3.19
C ASP A 297 13.39 -12.85 4.30
N MET A 298 12.46 -13.03 5.24
CA MET A 298 12.33 -12.17 6.44
C MET A 298 13.42 -12.42 7.48
#